data_AF-A0A942CGB0-F1
#
_entry.id   AF-A0A942CGB0-F1
#
_cell.length_a   1.000
_cell.length_b   1.000
_cell.length_c   1.000
_cell.angle_alpha   90.00
_cell.angle_beta   90.00
_cell.angle_gamma   90.00
#
_symmetry.space_group_name_H-M   'P 1'
#
loop_
_entity.id
_entity.type
_entity.pdbx_description
1 polymer ?
#
loop_
_entity_poly.entity_id
_entity_poly.type
_entity_poly.pdbx_seq_one_letter_code
_entity_poly.pdbx_strand_id
1 'polypeptide(L)'
;MNCHNVEEGMMDLLEAGDLASLGAGPMAEHIAGCPGCSARLMQMRSLFAAMDDWKAPEVSPWFDSKMHARLREEAQRAPEGFFERMRSRFLFNSAYTMKPLVAGAMALVLVAGGGTVAYEQLHHTATTPSVAVQDLQRFENNMTALQDMDQLDQAVDNASDDAVPAS
;
A
#
# COMPACT_ATOMS: atom_id res chain seq x y z
N MET A 1 -12.06 -20.77 3.28
CA MET A 1 -12.30 -19.39 3.76
C MET A 1 -12.06 -19.35 5.26
N ASN A 2 -11.46 -18.29 5.81
CA ASN A 2 -11.36 -18.09 7.25
C ASN A 2 -12.45 -17.10 7.72
N CYS A 3 -12.68 -17.00 9.03
CA CYS A 3 -13.69 -16.08 9.58
C CYS A 3 -13.39 -14.61 9.27
N HIS A 4 -12.10 -14.25 9.23
CA HIS A 4 -11.65 -12.87 9.00
C HIS A 4 -12.05 -12.36 7.60
N ASN A 5 -11.78 -13.14 6.56
CA ASN A 5 -12.17 -12.79 5.19
C ASN A 5 -13.70 -12.70 5.03
N VAL A 6 -14.44 -13.52 5.78
CA VAL A 6 -15.91 -13.46 5.79
C VAL A 6 -16.39 -12.19 6.48
N GLU A 7 -15.74 -11.78 7.56
CA GLU A 7 -16.07 -10.55 8.28
C GLU A 7 -15.79 -9.30 7.44
N GLU A 8 -14.67 -9.25 6.72
CA GLU A 8 -14.32 -8.12 5.84
C GLU A 8 -15.32 -7.93 4.70
N GLY A 9 -15.73 -9.03 4.05
CA GLY A 9 -16.70 -8.97 2.95
C GLY A 9 -18.17 -8.91 3.40
N MET A 10 -18.45 -8.89 4.71
CA MET A 10 -19.82 -9.04 5.21
C MET A 10 -20.73 -7.86 4.87
N MET A 11 -20.18 -6.65 4.75
CA MET A 11 -20.95 -5.46 4.33
C MET A 11 -21.35 -5.56 2.86
N ASP A 12 -20.46 -6.01 1.99
CA ASP A 12 -20.76 -6.22 0.58
C ASP A 12 -21.89 -7.26 0.39
N LEU A 13 -21.93 -8.29 1.25
CA LEU A 13 -23.02 -9.28 1.29
C LEU A 13 -24.37 -8.66 1.66
N LEU A 14 -24.39 -7.67 2.56
CA LEU A 14 -25.62 -6.98 2.97
C LEU A 14 -26.13 -6.06 1.86
N GLU A 15 -25.24 -5.34 1.18
CA GLU A 15 -25.60 -4.47 0.05
C GLU A 15 -26.09 -5.28 -1.17
N ALA A 16 -25.49 -6.46 -1.41
CA ALA A 16 -25.90 -7.36 -2.50
C ALA A 16 -27.26 -8.06 -2.25
N GLY A 17 -27.88 -7.85 -1.08
CA GLY A 17 -29.26 -8.21 -0.81
C GLY A 17 -29.52 -9.63 -0.30
N ASP A 18 -28.66 -10.62 -0.57
CA ASP A 18 -28.72 -11.94 0.11
C ASP A 18 -27.51 -12.85 -0.20
N LEU A 19 -27.28 -13.88 0.61
CA LEU A 19 -26.36 -14.99 0.29
C LEU A 19 -26.78 -15.74 -0.98
N ALA A 20 -28.08 -15.74 -1.30
CA ALA A 20 -28.60 -16.31 -2.54
C ALA A 20 -28.08 -15.58 -3.79
N SER A 21 -27.77 -14.28 -3.70
CA SER A 21 -27.25 -13.52 -4.84
C SER A 21 -25.77 -13.81 -5.14
N LEU A 22 -25.03 -14.38 -4.18
CA LEU A 22 -23.64 -14.80 -4.38
C LEU A 22 -23.50 -16.25 -4.86
N GLY A 23 -24.61 -16.97 -5.02
CA GLY A 23 -24.59 -18.40 -5.33
C GLY A 23 -23.88 -19.25 -4.28
N ALA A 24 -23.65 -20.52 -4.60
CA ALA A 24 -22.87 -21.46 -3.77
C ALA A 24 -21.36 -21.12 -3.79
N GLY A 25 -21.01 -19.91 -3.38
CA GLY A 25 -19.63 -19.46 -3.25
C GLY A 25 -19.00 -19.93 -1.93
N PRO A 26 -17.66 -19.90 -1.83
CA PRO A 26 -16.92 -20.33 -0.65
C PRO A 26 -17.26 -19.56 0.64
N MET A 27 -17.90 -18.40 0.51
CA MET A 27 -18.36 -17.56 1.62
C MET A 27 -19.69 -18.06 2.21
N ALA A 28 -20.63 -18.44 1.35
CA ALA A 28 -21.91 -19.02 1.76
C ALA A 28 -21.71 -20.38 2.45
N GLU A 29 -20.80 -21.20 1.93
CA GLU A 29 -20.43 -22.48 2.55
C GLU A 29 -19.81 -22.28 3.94
N HIS A 30 -18.93 -21.28 4.10
CA HIS A 30 -18.35 -20.96 5.41
C HIS A 30 -19.40 -20.45 6.40
N ILE A 31 -20.31 -19.58 5.98
CA ILE A 31 -21.38 -19.06 6.84
C ILE A 31 -22.34 -20.18 7.27
N ALA A 32 -22.63 -21.14 6.38
CA ALA A 32 -23.41 -22.33 6.73
C ALA A 32 -22.67 -23.25 7.72
N GLY A 33 -21.34 -23.35 7.64
CA GLY A 33 -20.52 -24.19 8.51
C GLY A 33 -20.05 -23.54 9.82
N CYS A 34 -20.10 -22.22 9.94
CA CYS A 34 -19.59 -21.47 11.08
C CYS A 34 -20.71 -20.73 11.84
N PRO A 35 -21.06 -21.15 13.07
CA PRO A 35 -22.14 -20.53 13.83
C PRO A 35 -21.84 -19.08 14.25
N GLY A 36 -20.56 -18.71 14.39
CA GLY A 36 -20.16 -17.34 14.72
C GLY A 36 -20.44 -16.36 13.58
N CYS A 37 -20.08 -16.73 12.36
CA CYS A 37 -20.31 -15.89 11.18
C CYS A 37 -21.80 -15.78 10.83
N SER A 38 -22.58 -16.86 10.95
CA SER A 38 -24.03 -16.81 10.71
C SER A 38 -24.76 -15.94 11.73
N ALA A 39 -24.44 -16.07 13.02
CA ALA A 39 -25.01 -15.22 14.07
C ALA A 39 -24.71 -13.74 13.84
N ARG A 40 -23.47 -13.40 13.45
CA ARG A 40 -23.05 -12.02 13.19
C ARG A 40 -23.77 -11.43 11.97
N LEU A 41 -23.90 -12.20 10.89
CA LEU A 41 -24.67 -11.80 9.72
C LEU A 41 -26.13 -11.54 10.07
N MET A 42 -26.75 -12.40 10.88
CA MET A 42 -28.13 -12.20 11.35
C MET A 42 -28.28 -10.93 12.19
N GLN A 43 -27.32 -10.64 13.08
CA GLN A 43 -27.32 -9.41 13.88
C GLN A 43 -27.25 -8.16 13.01
N MET A 44 -26.36 -8.13 12.02
CA MET A 44 -26.28 -6.99 11.10
C MET A 44 -27.55 -6.84 10.26
N ARG A 45 -28.12 -7.95 9.76
CA ARG A 45 -29.41 -7.91 9.06
C ARG A 45 -30.52 -7.34 9.95
N SER A 46 -30.57 -7.72 11.23
CA SER A 46 -31.54 -7.15 12.16
C SER A 46 -31.32 -5.65 12.42
N LEU A 47 -30.06 -5.20 12.44
CA LEU A 47 -29.75 -3.78 12.59
C LEU A 47 -30.22 -2.99 11.37
N PHE A 48 -29.91 -3.45 10.15
CA PHE A 48 -30.36 -2.80 8.93
C PHE A 48 -31.88 -2.81 8.79
N ALA A 49 -32.54 -3.93 9.13
CA ALA A 49 -34.00 -3.98 9.16
C ALA A 49 -34.61 -3.01 10.19
N ALA A 50 -33.94 -2.77 11.32
CA ALA A 50 -34.37 -1.76 12.29
C ALA A 50 -34.16 -0.33 11.78
N MET A 51 -33.13 -0.10 10.95
CA MET A 51 -32.90 1.19 10.30
C MET A 51 -33.90 1.47 9.19
N ASP A 52 -34.40 0.45 8.48
CA ASP A 52 -35.42 0.60 7.44
C ASP A 52 -36.76 1.12 7.99
N ASP A 53 -37.08 0.86 9.26
CA ASP A 53 -38.27 1.41 9.92
C ASP A 53 -38.13 2.90 10.29
N TRP A 54 -36.95 3.49 10.13
CA TRP A 54 -36.74 4.90 10.38
C TRP A 54 -37.49 5.75 9.34
N LYS A 55 -38.62 6.31 9.75
CA LYS A 55 -39.37 7.27 8.93
C LYS A 55 -38.64 8.61 8.90
N ALA A 56 -38.35 9.10 7.71
CA ALA A 56 -37.80 10.43 7.53
C ALA A 56 -38.77 11.46 8.14
N PRO A 57 -38.28 12.41 8.96
CA PRO A 57 -39.12 13.50 9.46
C PRO A 57 -39.65 14.31 8.28
N GLU A 58 -40.86 14.86 8.41
CA GLU A 58 -41.39 15.77 7.41
C GLU A 58 -40.43 16.95 7.22
N VAL A 59 -40.07 17.21 5.97
CA VAL A 59 -39.24 18.37 5.64
C VAL A 59 -39.96 19.63 6.08
N SER A 60 -39.25 20.56 6.73
CA SER A 60 -39.87 21.80 7.20
C SER A 60 -40.51 22.53 6.01
N PRO A 61 -41.70 23.13 6.14
CA PRO A 61 -42.38 23.82 5.03
C PRO A 61 -41.54 24.91 4.35
N TRP A 62 -40.56 25.47 5.06
CA TRP A 62 -39.67 26.52 4.57
C TRP A 62 -38.36 26.02 3.96
N PHE A 63 -38.09 24.70 4.00
CA PHE A 63 -36.84 24.12 3.56
C PHE A 63 -36.55 24.48 2.09
N ASP A 64 -37.52 24.25 1.21
CA ASP A 64 -37.36 24.52 -0.22
C ASP A 64 -37.15 26.01 -0.49
N SER A 65 -37.91 26.87 0.18
CA SER A 65 -37.78 28.32 0.02
C SER A 65 -36.38 28.82 0.46
N LYS A 66 -35.87 28.29 1.58
CA LYS A 66 -34.54 28.63 2.11
C LYS A 66 -33.44 28.05 1.25
N MET A 67 -33.60 26.81 0.77
CA MET A 67 -32.68 26.17 -0.17
C MET A 67 -32.58 26.97 -1.47
N HIS A 68 -33.70 27.34 -2.07
CA HIS A 68 -33.73 28.15 -3.29
C HIS A 68 -33.19 29.56 -3.08
N ALA A 69 -33.38 30.16 -1.90
CA ALA A 69 -32.75 31.44 -1.56
C ALA A 69 -31.23 31.31 -1.51
N ARG A 70 -30.70 30.30 -0.79
CA ARG A 70 -29.26 30.02 -0.74
C ARG A 70 -28.68 29.69 -2.10
N LEU A 71 -29.39 28.91 -2.92
CA LEU A 71 -28.94 28.56 -4.26
C LEU A 71 -28.81 29.81 -5.16
N ARG A 72 -29.74 30.77 -5.04
CA ARG A 72 -29.66 32.04 -5.77
C ARG A 72 -28.54 32.93 -5.24
N GLU A 73 -28.33 32.98 -3.94
CA GLU A 73 -27.20 33.70 -3.33
C GLU A 73 -25.86 33.15 -3.83
N GLU A 74 -25.71 31.83 -3.89
CA GLU A 74 -24.53 31.16 -4.45
C GLU A 74 -24.39 31.39 -5.95
N ALA A 75 -25.48 31.30 -6.72
CA ALA A 75 -25.47 31.57 -8.16
C ALA A 75 -25.16 33.03 -8.50
N GLN A 76 -25.46 33.96 -7.59
CA GLN A 76 -25.13 35.38 -7.71
C GLN A 76 -23.74 35.72 -7.14
N ARG A 77 -23.07 34.79 -6.45
CA ARG A 77 -21.64 34.98 -6.14
C ARG A 77 -20.86 35.11 -7.44
N ALA A 78 -19.78 35.88 -7.36
CA ALA A 78 -18.89 36.06 -8.48
C ALA A 78 -18.48 34.68 -9.04
N PRO A 79 -18.44 34.52 -10.37
CA PRO A 79 -18.04 33.27 -10.97
C PRO A 79 -16.67 32.85 -10.42
N GLU A 80 -16.52 31.57 -10.09
CA GLU A 80 -15.27 31.01 -9.57
C GLU A 80 -14.08 31.52 -10.38
N GLY A 81 -13.08 32.08 -9.70
CA GLY A 81 -11.84 32.46 -10.33
C GLY A 81 -11.19 31.25 -10.98
N PHE A 82 -10.28 31.49 -11.94
CA PHE A 82 -9.53 30.41 -12.58
C PHE A 82 -8.85 29.48 -11.56
N PHE A 83 -8.36 30.05 -10.46
CA PHE A 83 -7.73 29.29 -9.38
C PHE A 83 -8.74 28.47 -8.55
N GLU A 84 -9.89 29.04 -8.15
CA GLU A 84 -10.95 28.25 -7.51
C GLU A 84 -11.41 27.10 -8.41
N ARG A 85 -11.54 27.33 -9.72
CA ARG A 85 -11.97 26.32 -10.68
C ARG A 85 -10.95 25.19 -10.86
N MET A 86 -9.67 25.52 -10.83
CA MET A 86 -8.59 24.52 -10.85
C MET A 86 -8.59 23.72 -9.54
N ARG A 87 -8.71 24.40 -8.40
CA ARG A 87 -8.76 23.76 -7.08
C ARG A 87 -9.98 22.86 -6.92
N SER A 88 -11.16 23.31 -7.32
CA SER A 88 -12.39 22.51 -7.23
C SER A 88 -12.30 21.28 -8.14
N ARG A 89 -11.72 21.42 -9.33
CA ARG A 89 -11.44 20.28 -10.20
C ARG A 89 -10.42 19.32 -9.59
N PHE A 90 -9.36 19.79 -8.95
CA PHE A 90 -8.43 18.90 -8.26
C PHE A 90 -9.04 18.21 -7.03
N LEU A 91 -9.85 18.89 -6.23
CA LEU A 91 -10.41 18.31 -5.00
C LEU A 91 -11.58 17.37 -5.28
N PHE A 92 -12.49 17.73 -6.20
CA PHE A 92 -13.72 16.97 -6.43
C PHE A 92 -13.62 15.96 -7.58
N ASN A 93 -12.64 16.08 -8.49
CA ASN A 93 -12.44 15.12 -9.58
C ASN A 93 -11.41 14.02 -9.24
N SER A 94 -10.66 14.18 -8.15
CA SER A 94 -9.47 13.36 -7.83
C SER A 94 -9.74 12.24 -6.83
N ALA A 95 -10.57 11.28 -7.23
CA ALA A 95 -10.48 9.92 -6.67
C ALA A 95 -10.29 8.86 -7.77
N TYR A 96 -10.90 9.05 -8.94
CA TYR A 96 -10.90 8.03 -10.00
C TYR A 96 -10.07 8.37 -11.25
N THR A 97 -9.72 9.64 -11.49
CA THR A 97 -8.98 10.05 -12.72
C THR A 97 -7.46 10.16 -12.56
N MET A 98 -6.91 10.05 -11.34
CA MET A 98 -5.45 10.12 -11.12
C MET A 98 -4.72 8.79 -11.36
N LYS A 99 -5.44 7.66 -11.45
CA LYS A 99 -4.87 6.33 -11.70
C LYS A 99 -4.01 6.26 -12.97
N PRO A 100 -4.43 6.78 -14.15
CA PRO A 100 -3.59 6.74 -15.35
C PRO A 100 -2.35 7.65 -15.25
N LEU A 101 -2.44 8.79 -14.55
CA LEU A 101 -1.30 9.70 -14.37
C LEU A 101 -0.23 9.09 -13.47
N VAL A 102 -0.65 8.46 -12.36
CA VAL A 102 0.25 7.75 -11.44
C VAL A 102 0.89 6.54 -12.14
N ALA A 103 0.12 5.77 -12.91
CA ALA A 103 0.65 4.65 -13.69
C ALA A 103 1.66 5.12 -14.75
N GLY A 104 1.38 6.23 -15.45
CA GLY A 104 2.30 6.84 -16.42
C GLY A 104 3.59 7.36 -15.77
N ALA A 105 3.49 7.99 -14.60
CA ALA A 105 4.66 8.45 -13.85
C ALA A 105 5.52 7.27 -13.35
N MET A 106 4.88 6.22 -12.81
CA MET A 106 5.57 4.98 -12.41
C MET A 106 6.27 4.30 -13.60
N ALA A 107 5.63 4.26 -14.77
CA ALA A 107 6.24 3.71 -15.98
C ALA A 107 7.46 4.53 -16.42
N LEU A 108 7.39 5.85 -16.39
CA LEU A 108 8.55 6.72 -16.70
C LEU A 108 9.68 6.56 -15.68
N VAL A 109 9.37 6.44 -14.39
CA VAL A 109 10.36 6.17 -13.34
C VAL A 109 11.00 4.78 -13.52
N LEU A 110 10.22 3.77 -13.89
CA LEU A 110 10.73 2.43 -14.20
C LEU A 110 11.60 2.42 -15.46
N VAL A 111 11.25 3.19 -16.49
CA VAL A 111 12.07 3.31 -17.71
C VAL A 111 13.36 4.08 -17.43
N ALA A 112 13.29 5.19 -16.69
CA ALA A 112 14.47 5.98 -16.34
C ALA A 112 15.39 5.22 -15.36
N GLY A 113 14.83 4.67 -14.29
CA GLY A 113 15.56 3.90 -13.28
C GLY A 113 16.02 2.54 -13.79
N GLY A 114 15.17 1.79 -14.50
CA GLY A 114 15.54 0.50 -15.11
C GLY A 114 16.53 0.66 -16.27
N GLY A 115 16.44 1.77 -17.02
CA GLY A 115 17.38 2.10 -18.09
C GLY A 115 18.81 2.34 -17.59
N THR A 116 18.98 2.97 -16.42
CA THR A 116 20.32 3.17 -15.84
C THR A 116 20.93 1.87 -15.31
N VAL A 117 20.13 0.99 -14.66
CA VAL A 117 20.66 -0.31 -14.18
C VAL A 117 21.00 -1.24 -15.35
N ALA A 118 20.18 -1.27 -16.40
CA ALA A 118 20.44 -2.06 -17.60
C ALA A 118 21.67 -1.54 -18.38
N TYR A 119 21.89 -0.23 -18.42
CA TYR A 119 23.06 0.38 -19.05
C TYR A 119 24.36 0.03 -18.31
N GLU A 120 24.37 0.12 -16.97
CA GLU A 120 25.52 -0.31 -16.17
C GLU A 120 25.79 -1.81 -16.31
N GLN A 121 24.75 -2.65 -16.39
CA GLN A 121 24.90 -4.09 -16.55
C GLN A 121 25.39 -4.50 -17.96
N LEU A 122 25.06 -3.72 -19.00
CA LEU A 122 25.58 -3.92 -20.36
C LEU A 122 27.03 -3.42 -20.52
N HIS A 123 27.46 -2.42 -19.72
CA HIS A 123 28.83 -1.91 -19.73
C HIS A 123 29.75 -2.64 -18.75
N HIS A 124 29.20 -3.33 -17.76
CA HIS A 124 29.88 -4.35 -16.97
C HIS A 124 29.61 -5.74 -17.55
N THR A 125 30.19 -6.05 -18.71
CA THR A 125 30.44 -7.46 -19.07
C THR A 125 31.58 -8.01 -18.20
N ALA A 126 31.35 -8.04 -16.89
CA ALA A 126 32.11 -8.87 -15.98
C ALA A 126 31.46 -10.26 -16.08
N THR A 127 32.15 -11.18 -16.75
CA THR A 127 31.87 -12.61 -16.75
C THR A 127 31.37 -13.04 -15.37
N THR A 128 30.11 -13.41 -15.24
CA THR A 128 29.57 -13.93 -13.98
C THR A 128 30.38 -15.17 -13.62
N PRO A 129 31.21 -15.15 -12.56
CA PRO A 129 31.96 -16.33 -12.17
C PRO A 129 30.95 -17.44 -11.83
N SER A 130 31.24 -18.68 -12.21
CA SER A 130 30.40 -19.80 -11.79
C SER A 130 30.28 -19.82 -10.27
N VAL A 131 29.16 -20.30 -9.73
CA VAL A 131 28.89 -20.30 -8.27
C VAL A 131 30.07 -20.89 -7.47
N ALA A 132 30.72 -21.91 -8.01
CA ALA A 132 31.93 -22.48 -7.41
C ALA A 132 33.13 -21.51 -7.41
N VAL A 133 33.34 -20.75 -8.48
CA VAL A 133 34.42 -19.74 -8.55
C VAL A 133 34.12 -18.58 -7.61
N GLN A 134 32.86 -18.16 -7.49
CA GLN A 134 32.47 -17.13 -6.53
C GLN A 134 32.68 -17.57 -5.08
N ASP A 135 32.41 -18.85 -4.79
CA ASP A 135 32.66 -19.44 -3.47
C ASP A 135 34.16 -19.53 -3.16
N LEU A 136 34.98 -19.96 -4.12
CA LEU A 136 36.45 -19.95 -3.99
C LEU A 136 37.01 -18.53 -3.77
N GLN A 137 36.50 -17.54 -4.52
CA GLN A 137 36.88 -16.13 -4.33
C GLN A 137 36.49 -15.62 -2.93
N ARG A 138 35.37 -16.09 -2.38
CA ARG A 138 34.95 -15.74 -1.01
C ARG A 138 35.89 -16.35 0.03
N PHE A 139 36.33 -17.59 -0.16
CA PHE A 139 37.33 -18.21 0.72
C PHE A 139 38.69 -17.53 0.62
N GLU A 140 39.12 -17.15 -0.58
CA GLU A 140 40.40 -16.46 -0.81
C GLU A 140 40.43 -15.10 -0.10
N ASN A 141 39.39 -14.28 -0.26
CA ASN A 141 39.30 -12.98 0.42
C ASN A 141 39.31 -13.10 1.95
N ASN A 142 38.65 -14.13 2.50
CA ASN A 142 38.63 -14.35 3.95
C ASN A 142 40.01 -14.78 4.46
N MET A 143 40.73 -15.60 3.69
CA MET A 143 42.11 -15.98 4.00
C MET A 143 43.05 -14.77 4.01
N THR A 144 42.94 -13.89 3.02
CA THR A 144 43.74 -12.66 2.96
C THR A 144 43.46 -11.75 4.17
N ALA A 145 42.20 -11.61 4.58
CA ALA A 145 41.85 -10.81 5.76
C ALA A 145 42.46 -11.38 7.05
N LEU A 146 42.50 -12.71 7.20
CA LEU A 146 43.13 -13.35 8.35
C LEU A 146 44.66 -13.18 8.36
N GLN A 147 45.30 -13.25 7.19
CA GLN A 147 46.74 -13.00 7.06
C GLN A 147 47.11 -11.55 7.38
N ASP A 148 46.28 -10.59 6.98
CA ASP A 148 46.49 -9.17 7.29
C ASP A 148 46.40 -8.94 8.81
N MET A 149 45.43 -9.57 9.49
CA MET A 149 45.36 -9.50 10.95
C MET A 149 46.57 -10.12 11.65
N ASP A 150 47.07 -11.26 11.17
CA ASP A 150 48.28 -11.90 11.71
C ASP A 150 49.54 -11.04 11.49
N GLN A 151 49.66 -10.38 10.32
CA GLN A 151 50.74 -9.43 10.08
C GLN A 151 50.66 -8.20 11.00
N LEU A 152 49.46 -7.69 11.27
CA LEU A 152 49.26 -6.59 12.20
C LEU A 152 49.58 -7.01 13.64
N ASP A 153 49.19 -8.20 14.07
CA ASP A 153 49.50 -8.73 15.40
C ASP A 153 51.01 -8.91 15.59
N GLN A 154 51.69 -9.50 14.59
CA GLN A 154 53.16 -9.58 14.59
C GLN A 154 53.82 -8.19 14.55
N ALA A 155 53.26 -7.22 13.82
CA ALA A 155 53.78 -5.86 13.82
C ALA A 155 53.61 -5.17 15.19
N VAL A 156 52.51 -5.45 15.91
CA VAL A 156 52.25 -4.96 17.27
C VAL A 156 53.18 -5.63 18.29
N ASP A 157 53.39 -6.94 18.18
CA ASP A 157 54.32 -7.68 19.04
C ASP A 157 55.77 -7.23 18.84
N ASN A 158 56.23 -7.08 17.60
CA ASN A 158 57.57 -6.55 17.32
C ASN A 158 57.73 -5.09 17.80
N ALA A 159 56.69 -4.26 17.67
CA ALA A 159 56.72 -2.88 18.18
C ALA A 159 56.73 -2.80 19.72
N SER A 160 56.27 -3.85 20.42
CA SER A 160 56.29 -3.91 21.87
C SER A 160 57.59 -4.50 22.45
N ASP A 161 58.30 -5.35 21.70
CA ASP A 161 59.65 -5.81 22.05
C ASP A 161 60.76 -4.75 21.84
N ASP A 162 60.60 -3.85 20.85
CA ASP A 162 61.53 -2.71 20.64
C ASP A 162 61.40 -1.60 21.71
N ALA A 163 60.41 -1.69 22.61
CA ALA A 163 60.15 -0.69 23.66
C ALA A 163 60.85 -0.99 25.00
N VAL A 164 61.69 -2.02 25.10
CA VAL A 164 62.51 -2.31 26.29
C VAL A 164 64.00 -2.02 26.04
N PRO A 165 64.48 -0.77 26.18
CA PRO A 165 65.90 -0.52 26.33
C PRO A 165 66.39 -1.03 27.70
N ALA A 166 67.49 -1.78 27.65
CA ALA A 166 68.30 -2.17 28.78
C ALA A 166 68.92 -0.95 29.49
N SER A 167 69.08 -1.10 30.81
CA SER A 167 69.82 -0.29 31.80
C SER A 167 69.33 1.13 32.12
#